data_AF-A0A7Z9TS90-F1
#
_entry.id   AF-A0A7Z9TS90-F1
#
_cell.length_a   1.000
_cell.length_b   1.000
_cell.length_c   1.000
_cell.angle_alpha   90.00
_cell.angle_beta   90.00
_cell.angle_gamma   90.00
#
_symmetry.space_group_name_H-M   'P 1'
#
loop_
_entity.id
_entity.type
_entity.pdbx_description
1 polymer ?
#
loop_
_entity_poly.entity_id
_entity_poly.type
_entity_poly.pdbx_seq_one_letter_code
_entity_poly.pdbx_strand_id
1 'polypeptide(L)'
;MSRLSYHIRYLFVSVILLCLGVVLTQQAQSGELRRPVQGIRNLGMGNTGIALSFDENALFYNPAGLASVDSILVGFPILIEVSDDSVNIVNDISKLSGDSKTADIVALLMGKRVHFRSLIDLNLIMPFGELMTFGVAGGYETQFDLGVRNPVSIEIDFGFRLDRIQNMGFAMPVARGRWLVGAGVETIERCDIPLTTATIGTILTNTKLSGSFGSCELTNLKHAQTFNFGF
;
A
#
# COMPACT_ATOMS: atom_id res chain seq x y z
N MET A 1 36.22 0.14 39.63
CA MET A 1 35.57 0.26 38.31
C MET A 1 36.43 1.19 37.45
N SER A 2 36.93 0.71 36.30
CA SER A 2 37.86 1.45 35.43
C SER A 2 37.23 2.72 34.84
N ARG A 3 37.98 3.83 34.76
CA ARG A 3 37.56 5.10 34.13
C ARG A 3 37.02 4.92 32.70
N LEU A 4 37.49 3.88 32.00
CA LEU A 4 37.03 3.49 30.67
C LEU A 4 35.55 3.10 30.65
N SER A 5 35.08 2.38 31.68
CA SER A 5 33.69 1.93 31.78
C SER A 5 32.72 3.08 32.08
N TYR A 6 33.20 4.17 32.68
CA TYR A 6 32.39 5.36 32.96
C TYR A 6 32.18 6.22 31.70
N HIS A 7 33.24 6.39 30.89
CA HIS A 7 33.14 7.11 29.61
C HIS A 7 32.31 6.36 28.57
N ILE A 8 32.39 5.03 28.51
CA ILE A 8 31.53 4.21 27.64
C ILE A 8 30.05 4.38 28.01
N ARG A 9 29.71 4.44 29.31
CA ARG A 9 28.33 4.66 29.78
C ARG A 9 27.82 6.04 29.41
N TYR A 10 28.62 7.08 29.61
CA TYR A 10 28.25 8.45 29.23
C TYR A 10 28.06 8.60 27.73
N LEU A 11 28.92 7.96 26.93
CA LEU A 11 28.81 7.96 25.47
C LEU A 11 27.51 7.27 25.03
N PHE A 12 27.20 6.11 25.58
CA PHE A 12 25.92 5.41 25.32
C PHE A 12 24.69 6.26 25.67
N VAL A 13 24.69 6.89 26.85
CA VAL A 13 23.60 7.77 27.27
C VAL A 13 23.47 8.97 26.34
N SER A 14 24.59 9.59 25.94
CA SER A 14 24.58 10.72 25.01
C SER A 14 24.05 10.36 23.63
N VAL A 15 24.39 9.17 23.11
CA VAL A 15 23.87 8.66 21.82
C VAL A 15 22.37 8.41 21.91
N ILE A 16 21.90 7.77 23.00
CA ILE A 16 20.47 7.53 23.22
C ILE A 16 19.70 8.86 23.30
N LEU A 17 20.22 9.85 24.04
CA LEU A 17 19.60 11.18 24.16
C LEU A 17 19.56 11.92 22.83
N LEU A 18 20.60 11.78 22.02
CA LEU A 18 20.68 12.41 20.70
C LEU A 18 19.71 11.74 19.71
N CYS A 19 19.57 10.42 19.75
CA CYS A 19 18.55 9.69 19.00
C CYS A 19 17.12 10.08 19.44
N LEU A 20 16.87 10.21 20.75
CA LEU A 20 15.58 10.67 21.29
C LEU A 20 15.26 12.12 20.84
N GLY A 21 16.26 12.99 20.79
CA GLY A 21 16.10 14.36 20.30
C GLY A 21 15.69 14.43 18.82
N VAL A 22 16.21 13.53 17.97
CA VAL A 22 15.85 13.43 16.55
C VAL A 22 14.43 12.89 16.36
N VAL A 23 13.99 11.95 17.21
CA VAL A 23 12.61 11.41 17.16
C VAL A 23 11.58 12.49 17.53
N LEU A 24 11.90 13.37 18.47
CA LEU A 24 11.00 14.44 18.93
C LEU A 24 10.80 15.58 17.93
N THR A 25 11.64 15.70 16.90
CA THR A 25 11.52 16.75 15.87
C THR A 25 10.79 16.29 14.61
N GLN A 26 10.37 15.03 14.53
CA GLN A 26 9.58 14.54 13.39
C GLN A 26 8.15 15.10 13.46
N GLN A 27 7.71 15.74 12.37
CA GLN A 27 6.33 16.17 12.22
C GLN A 27 5.44 14.93 12.11
N ALA A 28 4.45 14.82 12.99
CA ALA A 28 3.42 13.79 12.89
C ALA A 28 2.54 14.08 11.66
N GLN A 29 2.82 13.43 10.54
CA GLN A 29 1.89 13.42 9.42
C GLN A 29 0.72 12.49 9.76
N SER A 30 -0.45 13.09 9.95
CA SER A 30 -1.71 12.38 10.12
C SER A 30 -2.33 12.13 8.74
N GLY A 31 -2.58 10.86 8.43
CA GLY A 31 -3.21 10.41 7.19
C GLY A 31 -3.62 8.95 7.30
N GLU A 32 -4.53 8.52 6.41
CA GLU A 32 -4.91 7.10 6.33
C GLU A 32 -3.71 6.27 5.87
N LEU A 33 -3.02 5.63 6.83
CA LEU A 33 -1.99 4.64 6.56
C LEU A 33 -2.65 3.31 6.22
N ARG A 34 -3.16 3.19 4.99
CA ARG A 34 -3.48 1.89 4.43
C ARG A 34 -2.15 1.21 4.09
N ARG A 35 -1.87 0.05 4.69
CA ARG A 35 -0.64 -0.72 4.45
C ARG A 35 -0.64 -1.19 2.99
N PRO A 36 0.25 -0.66 2.14
CA PRO A 36 0.38 -1.14 0.78
C PRO A 36 1.07 -2.50 0.77
N VAL A 37 0.90 -3.26 -0.32
CA VAL A 37 1.63 -4.53 -0.53
C VAL A 37 1.43 -5.54 0.62
N GLN A 38 0.17 -5.82 0.97
CA GLN A 38 -0.13 -6.92 1.88
C GLN A 38 0.03 -8.25 1.14
N GLY A 39 1.15 -8.93 1.37
CA GLY A 39 1.39 -10.26 0.79
C GLY A 39 0.23 -11.21 1.06
N ILE A 40 -0.18 -11.98 0.04
CA ILE A 40 -1.31 -12.92 0.10
C ILE A 40 -1.14 -13.91 1.26
N ARG A 41 0.10 -14.36 1.52
CA ARG A 41 0.45 -15.21 2.67
C ARG A 41 0.10 -14.54 3.99
N ASN A 42 0.49 -13.29 4.18
CA ASN A 42 0.20 -12.55 5.40
C ASN A 42 -1.29 -12.29 5.55
N LEU A 43 -2.00 -11.96 4.46
CA LEU A 43 -3.45 -11.82 4.45
C LEU A 43 -4.16 -13.12 4.85
N GLY A 44 -3.76 -14.25 4.26
CA GLY A 44 -4.33 -15.57 4.55
C GLY A 44 -4.08 -16.04 5.99
N MET A 45 -3.04 -15.52 6.65
CA MET A 45 -2.74 -15.81 8.06
C MET A 45 -3.38 -14.81 9.05
N GLY A 46 -4.24 -13.90 8.60
CA GLY A 46 -4.85 -12.89 9.47
C GLY A 46 -3.92 -11.72 9.77
N ASN A 47 -3.11 -11.31 8.81
CA ASN A 47 -2.20 -10.15 8.85
C ASN A 47 -1.04 -10.28 9.86
N THR A 48 -0.53 -11.50 10.07
CA THR A 48 0.53 -11.84 11.05
C THR A 48 1.96 -11.49 10.61
N GLY A 49 2.14 -10.72 9.53
CA GLY A 49 3.46 -10.41 8.95
C GLY A 49 4.43 -9.70 9.89
N ILE A 50 3.95 -9.14 11.00
CA ILE A 50 4.79 -8.50 12.03
C ILE A 50 5.70 -9.53 12.74
N ALA A 51 5.20 -10.75 12.94
CA ALA A 51 5.91 -11.83 13.63
C ALA A 51 6.55 -12.86 12.67
N LEU A 52 6.17 -12.83 11.39
CA LEU A 52 6.66 -13.73 10.35
C LEU A 52 7.25 -12.87 9.22
N SER A 53 8.55 -12.62 9.30
CA SER A 53 9.23 -11.61 8.49
C SER A 53 10.49 -12.16 7.82
N PHE A 54 10.43 -13.39 7.32
CA PHE A 54 11.54 -14.05 6.61
C PHE A 54 11.46 -13.90 5.08
N ASP A 55 10.64 -12.98 4.60
CA ASP A 55 10.32 -12.81 3.17
C ASP A 55 10.24 -11.32 2.78
N GLU A 56 9.95 -11.02 1.52
CA GLU A 56 9.79 -9.67 0.97
C GLU A 56 8.83 -8.78 1.74
N ASN A 57 7.85 -9.36 2.44
CA ASN A 57 6.87 -8.61 3.20
C ASN A 57 7.46 -8.07 4.51
N ALA A 58 8.63 -8.56 4.96
CA ALA A 58 9.33 -8.03 6.13
C ALA A 58 9.54 -6.51 6.02
N LEU A 59 9.79 -6.00 4.81
CA LEU A 59 9.98 -4.57 4.56
C LEU A 59 8.77 -3.71 4.95
N PHE A 60 7.56 -4.24 4.74
CA PHE A 60 6.28 -3.54 4.99
C PHE A 60 5.72 -3.80 6.40
N TYR A 61 6.12 -4.89 7.04
CA TYR A 61 5.57 -5.30 8.34
C TYR A 61 6.54 -5.13 9.50
N ASN A 62 7.77 -5.65 9.38
CA ASN A 62 8.78 -5.63 10.42
C ASN A 62 10.19 -5.74 9.79
N PRO A 63 10.91 -4.62 9.61
CA PRO A 63 12.19 -4.63 8.92
C PRO A 63 13.24 -5.51 9.63
N ALA A 64 13.15 -5.73 10.95
CA ALA A 64 14.09 -6.60 11.67
C ALA A 64 14.11 -8.05 11.13
N GLY A 65 13.01 -8.51 10.54
CA GLY A 65 12.94 -9.83 9.92
C GLY A 65 13.90 -10.05 8.76
N LEU A 66 14.28 -8.97 8.05
CA LEU A 66 15.25 -9.04 6.95
C LEU A 66 16.60 -9.61 7.40
N ALA A 67 16.96 -9.48 8.69
CA ALA A 67 18.20 -10.02 9.24
C ALA A 67 18.25 -11.56 9.24
N SER A 68 17.11 -12.21 9.03
CA SER A 68 16.99 -13.67 8.96
C SER A 68 16.84 -14.20 7.54
N VAL A 69 16.90 -13.32 6.53
CA VAL A 69 16.95 -13.72 5.12
C VAL A 69 18.37 -14.16 4.78
N ASP A 70 18.52 -15.38 4.26
CA ASP A 70 19.81 -16.04 4.02
C ASP A 70 20.30 -15.96 2.56
N SER A 71 19.42 -15.57 1.65
CA SER A 71 19.64 -15.57 0.21
C SER A 71 19.12 -14.30 -0.45
N ILE A 72 19.63 -13.98 -1.65
CA ILE A 72 19.11 -12.85 -2.43
C ILE A 72 17.71 -13.23 -2.90
N LEU A 73 16.71 -12.43 -2.51
CA LEU A 73 15.32 -12.60 -2.93
C LEU A 73 14.97 -11.53 -3.94
N VAL A 74 14.44 -11.97 -5.09
CA VAL A 74 13.84 -11.08 -6.09
C VAL A 74 12.41 -11.54 -6.28
N GLY A 75 11.46 -10.69 -5.89
CA GLY A 75 10.03 -10.90 -6.09
C GLY A 75 9.51 -9.93 -7.13
N PHE A 76 8.68 -10.43 -8.05
CA PHE A 76 7.85 -9.58 -8.91
C PHE A 76 6.38 -9.99 -8.78
N PRO A 77 5.72 -9.67 -7.65
CA PRO A 77 4.31 -10.00 -7.49
C PRO A 77 3.43 -9.19 -8.44
N ILE A 78 2.40 -9.87 -8.94
CA ILE A 78 1.31 -9.28 -9.70
C ILE A 78 0.03 -9.78 -9.05
N LEU A 79 -0.78 -8.86 -8.53
CA LEU A 79 -2.07 -9.16 -7.94
C LEU A 79 -3.14 -8.45 -8.76
N ILE A 80 -4.12 -9.23 -9.23
CA ILE A 80 -5.30 -8.72 -9.91
C ILE A 80 -6.51 -9.25 -9.13
N GLU A 81 -7.31 -8.34 -8.62
CA GLU A 81 -8.49 -8.60 -7.82
C GLU A 81 -9.71 -7.99 -8.55
N VAL A 82 -10.74 -8.80 -8.74
CA VAL A 82 -11.96 -8.44 -9.46
C VAL A 82 -13.15 -8.92 -8.65
N SER A 83 -14.16 -8.07 -8.49
CA SER A 83 -15.42 -8.46 -7.82
C SER A 83 -16.19 -9.50 -8.62
N ASP A 84 -16.84 -10.44 -7.91
CA ASP A 84 -17.78 -11.40 -8.51
C ASP A 84 -18.90 -10.68 -9.26
N ASP A 85 -19.37 -9.54 -8.74
CA ASP A 85 -20.37 -8.70 -9.40
C ASP A 85 -19.89 -8.24 -10.78
N SER A 86 -18.61 -7.85 -10.92
CA SER A 86 -18.02 -7.43 -12.19
C SER A 86 -18.03 -8.56 -13.22
N VAL A 87 -17.66 -9.77 -12.81
CA VAL A 87 -17.66 -10.95 -13.69
C VAL A 87 -19.09 -11.31 -14.12
N ASN A 88 -20.03 -11.27 -13.17
CA ASN A 88 -21.44 -11.50 -13.46
C ASN A 88 -22.02 -10.44 -14.42
N ILE A 89 -21.66 -9.17 -14.24
CA ILE A 89 -22.09 -8.08 -15.13
C ILE A 89 -21.58 -8.31 -16.56
N VAL A 90 -20.30 -8.63 -16.75
CA VAL A 90 -19.74 -8.88 -18.10
C VAL A 90 -20.41 -10.09 -18.75
N ASN A 91 -20.66 -11.14 -17.98
CA ASN A 91 -21.39 -12.32 -18.46
C ASN A 91 -22.85 -12.00 -18.82
N ASP A 92 -23.52 -11.15 -18.07
CA ASP A 92 -24.91 -10.77 -18.34
C ASP A 92 -25.01 -9.79 -19.53
N ILE A 93 -24.05 -8.85 -19.66
CA ILE A 93 -23.94 -7.95 -20.82
C ILE A 93 -23.60 -8.74 -22.10
N SER A 94 -22.70 -9.72 -22.04
CA SER A 94 -22.37 -10.54 -23.22
C SER A 94 -23.53 -11.42 -23.70
N LYS A 95 -24.50 -11.72 -22.84
CA LYS A 95 -25.75 -12.41 -23.19
C LYS A 95 -26.81 -11.49 -23.78
N LEU A 96 -26.70 -10.18 -23.59
CA LEU A 96 -27.53 -9.20 -24.28
C LEU A 96 -27.03 -9.11 -25.73
N SER A 97 -27.82 -9.64 -26.67
CA SER A 97 -27.55 -9.49 -28.11
C SER A 97 -27.51 -8.02 -28.52
N GLY A 98 -26.72 -7.68 -29.54
CA GLY A 98 -26.22 -6.34 -29.91
C GLY A 98 -27.18 -5.17 -30.20
N ASP A 99 -28.42 -5.22 -29.71
CA ASP A 99 -29.44 -4.16 -29.74
C ASP A 99 -29.80 -3.62 -28.33
N SER A 100 -29.02 -3.99 -27.29
CA SER A 100 -29.27 -3.56 -25.92
C SER A 100 -29.13 -2.05 -25.76
N LYS A 101 -30.16 -1.40 -25.21
CA LYS A 101 -30.15 0.04 -24.95
C LYS A 101 -29.29 0.31 -23.72
N THR A 102 -28.72 1.52 -23.63
CA THR A 102 -27.94 1.97 -22.47
C THR A 102 -28.72 1.80 -21.14
N ALA A 103 -30.06 1.88 -21.20
CA ALA A 103 -30.94 1.62 -20.06
C ALA A 103 -30.90 0.18 -19.55
N ASP A 104 -30.74 -0.81 -20.43
CA ASP A 104 -30.67 -2.24 -20.07
C ASP A 104 -29.35 -2.53 -19.33
N ILE A 105 -28.26 -1.89 -19.77
CA ILE A 105 -26.93 -1.99 -19.15
C ILE A 105 -26.96 -1.33 -17.76
N VAL A 106 -27.58 -0.15 -17.64
CA VAL A 106 -27.74 0.53 -16.35
C VAL A 106 -28.59 -0.31 -15.39
N ALA A 107 -29.70 -0.89 -15.86
CA ALA A 107 -30.55 -1.78 -15.07
C ALA A 107 -29.78 -3.00 -14.53
N LEU A 108 -28.86 -3.55 -15.32
CA LEU A 108 -27.99 -4.65 -14.92
C LEU A 108 -26.90 -4.27 -13.91
N LEU A 109 -26.46 -3.02 -13.95
CA LEU A 109 -25.52 -2.44 -12.99
C LEU A 109 -26.20 -1.99 -11.69
N MET A 110 -27.53 -1.88 -11.67
CA MET A 110 -28.29 -1.42 -10.49
C MET A 110 -28.04 -2.30 -9.27
N GLY A 111 -27.54 -1.69 -8.21
CA GLY A 111 -27.29 -2.35 -6.92
C GLY A 111 -26.04 -3.23 -6.89
N LYS A 112 -25.38 -3.46 -8.04
CA LYS A 112 -24.11 -4.19 -8.13
C LYS A 112 -22.93 -3.22 -7.98
N ARG A 113 -21.80 -3.70 -7.46
CA ARG A 113 -20.56 -2.92 -7.32
C ARG A 113 -19.42 -3.56 -8.08
N VAL A 114 -18.91 -2.84 -9.07
CA VAL A 114 -17.71 -3.20 -9.80
C VAL A 114 -16.50 -2.72 -9.00
N HIS A 115 -15.74 -3.67 -8.47
CA HIS A 115 -14.45 -3.41 -7.83
C HIS A 115 -13.36 -4.07 -8.66
N PHE A 116 -12.34 -3.30 -9.00
CA PHE A 116 -11.14 -3.77 -9.64
C PHE A 116 -9.93 -3.21 -8.91
N ARG A 117 -8.98 -4.09 -8.58
CA ARG A 117 -7.72 -3.71 -7.96
C ARG A 117 -6.59 -4.44 -8.64
N SER A 118 -5.53 -3.72 -8.98
CA SER A 118 -4.32 -4.28 -9.57
C SER A 118 -3.10 -3.73 -8.85
N LEU A 119 -2.21 -4.62 -8.44
CA LEU A 119 -0.94 -4.31 -7.80
C LEU A 119 0.19 -4.99 -8.56
N ILE A 120 1.21 -4.22 -8.91
CA ILE A 120 2.44 -4.69 -9.57
C ILE A 120 3.60 -4.13 -8.78
N ASP A 121 4.44 -4.99 -8.23
CA ASP A 121 5.58 -4.61 -7.41
C ASP A 121 6.85 -5.37 -7.78
N LEU A 122 7.98 -4.80 -7.37
CA LEU A 122 9.31 -5.36 -7.50
C LEU A 122 10.00 -5.26 -6.14
N ASN A 123 10.35 -6.41 -5.60
CA ASN A 123 10.98 -6.55 -4.30
C ASN A 123 12.37 -7.15 -4.49
N LEU A 124 13.40 -6.51 -3.93
CA LEU A 124 14.78 -6.95 -3.94
C LEU A 124 15.30 -6.95 -2.52
N ILE A 125 15.66 -8.12 -2.01
CA ILE A 125 16.36 -8.27 -0.73
C ILE A 125 17.73 -8.88 -0.97
N MET A 126 18.75 -8.23 -0.42
CA MET A 126 20.14 -8.64 -0.55
C MET A 126 20.79 -8.76 0.82
N PRO A 127 21.05 -9.98 1.30
CA PRO A 127 21.86 -10.20 2.50
C PRO A 127 23.35 -10.05 2.19
N PHE A 128 24.07 -9.33 3.03
CA PHE A 128 25.53 -9.18 3.01
C PHE A 128 26.14 -10.05 4.10
N GLY A 129 26.05 -11.37 3.89
CA GLY A 129 26.50 -12.37 4.86
C GLY A 129 25.71 -12.30 6.18
N GLU A 130 26.37 -12.60 7.29
CA GLU A 130 25.76 -12.60 8.63
C GLU A 130 25.69 -11.20 9.27
N LEU A 131 26.13 -10.14 8.58
CA LEU A 131 26.27 -8.81 9.18
C LEU A 131 25.04 -7.94 9.01
N MET A 132 24.47 -7.90 7.81
CA MET A 132 23.34 -7.02 7.49
C MET A 132 22.63 -7.44 6.21
N THR A 133 21.35 -7.08 6.12
CA THR A 133 20.49 -7.29 4.95
C THR A 133 19.89 -5.96 4.55
N PHE A 134 19.87 -5.68 3.25
CA PHE A 134 19.15 -4.54 2.67
C PHE A 134 17.96 -5.04 1.87
N GLY A 135 16.84 -4.34 1.97
CA GLY A 135 15.64 -4.58 1.19
C GLY A 135 15.17 -3.31 0.52
N VAL A 136 14.75 -3.41 -0.73
CA VAL A 136 14.07 -2.36 -1.47
C VAL A 136 12.86 -2.98 -2.14
N ALA A 137 11.71 -2.35 -1.97
CA ALA A 137 10.48 -2.70 -2.65
C ALA A 137 9.91 -1.47 -3.32
N GLY A 138 9.32 -1.64 -4.50
CA GLY A 138 8.62 -0.57 -5.18
C GLY A 138 7.52 -1.12 -6.05
N GLY A 139 6.39 -0.43 -6.09
CA GLY A 139 5.23 -0.91 -6.84
C GLY A 139 4.20 0.17 -7.11
N TYR A 140 3.21 -0.23 -7.90
CA TYR A 140 2.04 0.55 -8.24
C TYR A 140 0.80 -0.24 -7.88
N GLU A 141 -0.10 0.38 -7.13
CA GLU A 141 -1.42 -0.13 -6.82
C GLU A 141 -2.47 0.79 -7.45
N THR A 142 -3.38 0.18 -8.20
CA THR A 142 -4.51 0.84 -8.85
C THR A 142 -5.78 0.23 -8.31
N GLN A 143 -6.73 1.07 -7.92
CA GLN A 143 -8.05 0.64 -7.47
C GLN A 143 -9.12 1.46 -8.19
N PHE A 144 -10.12 0.76 -8.68
CA PHE A 144 -11.26 1.31 -9.40
C PHE A 144 -12.53 0.75 -8.78
N ASP A 145 -13.42 1.65 -8.38
CA ASP A 145 -14.72 1.33 -7.80
C ASP A 145 -15.81 2.04 -8.59
N LEU A 146 -16.79 1.28 -9.07
CA LEU A 146 -17.97 1.80 -9.74
C LEU A 146 -19.21 1.13 -9.17
N GLY A 147 -20.15 1.93 -8.69
CA GLY A 147 -21.46 1.46 -8.23
C GLY A 147 -22.57 2.24 -8.90
N VAL A 148 -23.69 1.58 -9.19
CA VAL A 148 -24.91 2.26 -9.64
C VAL A 148 -26.01 2.01 -8.63
N ARG A 149 -26.65 3.08 -8.18
CA ARG A 149 -27.67 3.07 -7.14
C ARG A 149 -28.91 3.84 -7.58
N ASN A 150 -30.00 3.57 -6.85
CA ASN A 150 -31.28 4.26 -6.96
C ASN A 150 -31.96 4.18 -8.36
N PRO A 151 -32.96 3.30 -8.56
CA PRO A 151 -33.57 3.09 -9.87
C PRO A 151 -34.46 4.25 -10.34
N VAL A 152 -34.87 5.15 -9.44
CA VAL A 152 -35.76 6.29 -9.75
C VAL A 152 -34.95 7.55 -10.08
N SER A 153 -33.81 7.74 -9.40
CA SER A 153 -32.84 8.80 -9.69
C SER A 153 -31.46 8.17 -9.72
N ILE A 154 -31.02 7.77 -10.91
CA ILE A 154 -29.78 7.00 -11.07
C ILE A 154 -28.59 7.80 -10.54
N GLU A 155 -27.96 7.23 -9.52
CA GLU A 155 -26.77 7.71 -8.85
C GLU A 155 -25.61 6.80 -9.23
N ILE A 156 -24.53 7.40 -9.72
CA ILE A 156 -23.29 6.69 -10.06
C ILE A 156 -22.25 7.05 -9.01
N ASP A 157 -21.81 6.05 -8.28
CA ASP A 157 -20.69 6.12 -7.35
C ASP A 157 -19.42 5.78 -8.11
N PHE A 158 -18.45 6.69 -8.15
CA PHE A 158 -17.16 6.46 -8.77
C PHE A 158 -16.03 6.75 -7.78
N GLY A 159 -15.11 5.80 -7.64
CA GLY A 159 -13.89 5.94 -6.87
C GLY A 159 -12.70 5.48 -7.72
N PHE A 160 -11.61 6.24 -7.65
CA PHE A 160 -10.38 5.88 -8.33
C PHE A 160 -9.19 6.23 -7.46
N ARG A 161 -8.28 5.28 -7.31
CA ARG A 161 -7.06 5.46 -6.53
C ARG A 161 -5.86 4.89 -7.28
N LEU A 162 -4.79 5.66 -7.25
CA LEU A 162 -3.49 5.28 -7.76
C LEU A 162 -2.44 5.57 -6.69
N ASP A 163 -1.84 4.51 -6.18
CA ASP A 163 -0.77 4.57 -5.18
C ASP A 163 0.53 4.10 -5.83
N ARG A 164 1.59 4.92 -5.73
CA ARG A 164 2.95 4.50 -6.00
C ARG A 164 3.67 4.34 -4.68
N ILE A 165 4.22 3.16 -4.48
CA ILE A 165 4.84 2.76 -3.21
C ILE A 165 6.32 2.54 -3.46
N GLN A 166 7.14 3.07 -2.57
CA GLN A 166 8.55 2.75 -2.48
C GLN A 166 8.90 2.53 -1.02
N ASN A 167 9.59 1.45 -0.72
CA ASN A 167 9.99 1.09 0.63
C ASN A 167 11.44 0.63 0.57
N MET A 168 12.23 1.08 1.53
CA MET A 168 13.63 0.71 1.68
C MET A 168 13.90 0.41 3.13
N GLY A 169 14.68 -0.61 3.41
CA GLY A 169 14.97 -1.01 4.77
C GLY A 169 16.27 -1.76 4.87
N PHE A 170 16.80 -1.79 6.08
CA PHE A 170 17.94 -2.60 6.42
C PHE A 170 17.69 -3.29 7.75
N ALA A 171 18.37 -4.40 7.94
CA ALA A 171 18.40 -5.09 9.21
C ALA A 171 19.76 -5.68 9.49
N MET A 172 20.06 -5.88 10.77
CA MET A 172 21.30 -6.49 11.22
C MET A 172 21.06 -7.33 12.48
N PRO A 173 21.66 -8.53 12.57
CA PRO A 173 21.71 -9.28 13.81
C PRO A 173 22.74 -8.67 14.77
N VAL A 174 22.30 -8.34 15.98
CA VAL A 174 23.14 -7.85 17.09
C VAL A 174 23.39 -8.98 18.09
N ALA A 175 24.58 -8.96 18.70
CA ALA A 175 24.99 -9.95 19.71
C ALA A 175 24.90 -11.41 19.19
N ARG A 176 25.46 -11.67 18.00
CA ARG A 176 25.49 -12.99 17.35
C ARG A 176 24.08 -13.57 17.10
N GLY A 177 23.15 -12.74 16.64
CA GLY A 177 21.78 -13.16 16.30
C GLY A 177 20.82 -13.25 17.49
N ARG A 178 21.21 -12.80 18.69
CA ARG A 178 20.31 -12.75 19.85
C ARG A 178 19.25 -11.66 19.74
N TRP A 179 19.57 -10.58 19.05
CA TRP A 179 18.68 -9.46 18.79
C TRP A 179 18.71 -9.17 17.30
N LEU A 180 17.55 -8.94 16.71
CA LEU A 180 17.45 -8.55 15.31
C LEU A 180 16.95 -7.11 15.31
N VAL A 181 17.71 -6.19 14.76
CA VAL A 181 17.25 -4.79 14.66
C VAL A 181 17.10 -4.45 13.19
N GLY A 182 16.04 -3.70 12.88
CA GLY A 182 15.80 -3.22 11.53
C GLY A 182 15.16 -1.85 11.54
N ALA A 183 15.45 -1.11 10.48
CA ALA A 183 14.82 0.17 10.21
C ALA A 183 14.45 0.25 8.74
N GLY A 184 13.33 0.91 8.45
CA GLY A 184 12.83 1.12 7.11
C GLY A 184 12.23 2.50 6.93
N VAL A 185 12.23 2.96 5.70
CA VAL A 185 11.55 4.16 5.24
C VAL A 185 10.61 3.75 4.13
N GLU A 186 9.35 4.12 4.29
CA GLU A 186 8.30 3.86 3.33
C GLU A 186 7.77 5.21 2.84
N THR A 187 7.71 5.36 1.54
CA THR A 187 7.22 6.56 0.85
C THR A 187 6.09 6.15 -0.08
N ILE A 188 4.96 6.85 0.04
CA ILE A 188 3.75 6.60 -0.73
C ILE A 188 3.38 7.91 -1.44
N GLU A 189 3.25 7.84 -2.75
CA GLU A 189 2.68 8.90 -3.58
C GLU A 189 1.29 8.47 -4.01
N ARG A 190 0.25 9.16 -3.52
CA ARG A 190 -1.15 8.80 -3.73
C ARG A 190 -1.89 9.86 -4.54
N CYS A 191 -2.61 9.42 -5.56
CA CYS A 191 -3.79 10.13 -6.03
C CYS A 191 -5.04 9.38 -5.59
N ASP A 192 -5.95 10.07 -4.91
CA ASP A 192 -7.21 9.50 -4.45
C ASP A 192 -8.36 10.40 -4.87
N ILE A 193 -9.20 9.87 -5.74
CA ILE A 193 -10.53 10.38 -6.02
C ILE A 193 -11.46 9.57 -5.09
N PRO A 194 -11.94 10.17 -3.99
CA PRO A 194 -12.81 9.48 -3.07
C PRO A 194 -14.09 9.05 -3.80
N LEU A 195 -14.76 8.01 -3.28
CA LEU A 195 -16.02 7.54 -3.82
C LEU A 195 -17.03 8.70 -3.85
N THR A 196 -17.26 9.25 -5.04
CA THR A 196 -18.08 10.42 -5.27
C THR A 196 -19.34 10.00 -6.00
N THR A 197 -20.49 10.35 -5.42
CA THR A 197 -21.80 10.09 -6.00
C THR A 197 -22.18 11.25 -6.90
N ALA A 198 -22.42 10.97 -8.17
CA ALA A 198 -22.97 11.94 -9.12
C ALA A 198 -24.27 11.39 -9.72
N THR A 199 -25.26 12.26 -9.88
CA THR A 199 -26.49 11.91 -10.61
C THR A 199 -26.23 12.01 -12.12
N ILE A 200 -26.99 11.24 -12.91
CA ILE A 200 -26.88 11.29 -14.38
C ILE A 200 -27.03 12.73 -14.91
N GLY A 201 -27.89 13.55 -14.31
CA GLY A 201 -28.07 14.95 -14.69
C GLY A 201 -26.79 15.79 -14.58
N THR A 202 -25.98 15.56 -13.55
CA THR A 202 -24.72 16.28 -13.32
C THR A 202 -23.60 15.80 -14.25
N ILE A 203 -23.63 14.52 -14.65
CA ILE A 203 -22.67 13.92 -15.58
C ILE A 203 -22.94 14.40 -17.00
N LEU A 204 -24.21 14.41 -17.43
CA LEU A 204 -24.61 14.85 -18.77
C LEU A 204 -24.42 16.35 -19.02
N THR A 205 -24.44 17.16 -17.95
CA THR A 205 -24.22 18.61 -18.03
C THR A 205 -22.73 18.98 -18.04
N ASN A 206 -21.85 18.11 -17.56
CA ASN A 206 -20.41 18.30 -17.62
C ASN A 206 -19.83 17.69 -18.90
N THR A 207 -19.07 18.47 -19.65
CA THR A 207 -18.43 18.02 -20.90
C THR A 207 -17.22 17.09 -20.68
N LYS A 208 -16.72 16.99 -19.45
CA LYS A 208 -15.62 16.10 -19.04
C LYS A 208 -15.97 15.40 -17.74
N LEU A 209 -15.78 14.08 -17.68
CA LEU A 209 -15.93 13.27 -16.47
C LEU A 209 -15.08 13.80 -15.30
N SER A 210 -13.93 14.40 -15.60
CA SER A 210 -13.06 15.03 -14.59
C SER A 210 -13.71 16.20 -13.86
N GLY A 211 -14.71 16.86 -14.45
CA GLY A 211 -15.47 17.94 -13.80
C GLY A 211 -16.51 17.41 -12.81
N SER A 212 -16.97 16.17 -12.97
CA SER A 212 -17.97 15.55 -12.09
C SER A 212 -17.34 14.70 -10.98
N PHE A 213 -16.21 14.06 -11.26
CA PHE A 213 -15.56 13.13 -10.34
C PHE A 213 -14.14 13.55 -9.92
N GLY A 214 -13.56 14.59 -10.52
CA GLY A 214 -12.17 14.98 -10.29
C GLY A 214 -11.18 14.29 -11.24
N SER A 215 -9.91 14.70 -11.18
CA SER A 215 -8.83 14.13 -12.00
C SER A 215 -7.60 13.82 -11.17
N CYS A 216 -6.96 12.71 -11.49
CA CYS A 216 -5.62 12.40 -11.02
C CYS A 216 -4.59 12.93 -12.02
N GLU A 217 -3.87 13.97 -11.61
CA GLU A 217 -2.67 14.42 -12.34
C GLU A 217 -1.45 13.70 -11.77
N LEU A 218 -0.73 12.97 -12.63
CA LEU A 218 0.52 12.29 -12.27
C LEU A 218 1.60 13.25 -11.74
N THR A 219 1.45 14.55 -12.00
CA THR A 219 2.35 15.63 -11.56
C THR A 219 2.03 16.17 -10.17
N ASN A 220 0.88 15.82 -9.57
CA ASN A 220 0.44 16.35 -8.28
C ASN A 220 -0.09 15.24 -7.37
N LEU A 221 0.81 14.31 -7.03
CA LEU A 221 0.52 13.22 -6.10
C LEU A 221 0.76 13.67 -4.66
N LYS A 222 -0.16 13.29 -3.76
CA LYS A 222 0.03 13.52 -2.32
C LYS A 222 1.14 12.60 -1.82
N HIS A 223 2.19 13.19 -1.26
CA HIS A 223 3.32 12.45 -0.73
C HIS A 223 3.14 12.20 0.77
N ALA A 224 3.37 10.95 1.18
CA ALA A 224 3.44 10.54 2.58
C ALA A 224 4.73 9.74 2.80
N GLN A 225 5.36 9.94 3.95
CA GLN A 225 6.55 9.21 4.35
C GLN A 225 6.42 8.68 5.78
N THR A 226 6.77 7.42 5.99
CA THR A 226 6.77 6.75 7.28
C THR A 226 8.13 6.13 7.57
N PHE A 227 8.47 6.08 8.86
CA PHE A 227 9.69 5.43 9.34
C PHE A 227 9.28 4.27 10.24
N ASN A 228 9.76 3.09 9.91
CA ASN A 228 9.44 1.85 10.61
C ASN A 228 10.68 1.33 11.33
N PHE A 229 10.53 0.95 12.60
CA PHE A 229 11.61 0.37 13.40
C PHE A 229 11.15 -0.99 13.96
N GLY A 230 12.01 -1.99 13.85
CA GLY A 230 11.78 -3.35 14.35
C GLY A 230 12.90 -3.80 15.28
N PHE A 231 12.57 -4.63 16.27
CA PHE A 231 13.48 -5.23 17.24
C PHE A 231 13.05 -6.67 17.61
#